data_AF-A0A2D9T2U9-F1
#
_entry.id   AF-A0A2D9T2U9-F1
#
_cell.length_a   1.000
_cell.length_b   1.000
_cell.length_c   1.000
_cell.angle_alpha   90.00
_cell.angle_beta   90.00
_cell.angle_gamma   90.00
#
_symmetry.space_group_name_H-M   'P 1'
#
loop_
_entity.id
_entity.type
_entity.pdbx_description
1 polymer ?
#
loop_
_entity_poly.entity_id
_entity_poly.type
_entity_poly.pdbx_seq_one_letter_code
_entity_poly.pdbx_strand_id
1 'polypeptide(L)'
;MAIMGGDLSSPMMAIASGPLAQTGWPSLRLRGAPSSSLRGYNTRESAEDEAIDHASRRLRSISDAERLLVDQVRNWALKASHRPDSKAEALLRWLEEHLQPGGEWSDTRVILFTEYRTTQTWLHEILASHGFGGDRLALMFGGMDPQDREEVKAAFQAHPDDSPVRILLATDAASEGIDLQNHCNLLVHIEIPYNPNVMEQRNGRIDRHGQKRDEVVIWHPVDSEGDHGDDILRALRKLDAMRADMGSVNPVIAPQLPALLAGRRRELDTRFAELRIERARRFVKAERELRERIAKLHERLVTTRGELRLTPEHVERAVRAALRLTDKPDLEPATLPNVPNAKVFHMPALAGSWSRCLEGLEHPYTRRIRPITFDHDVAKGRDDVVLVHLNHPLVQMSLRVLRAEVWARDDVKKLYRVSVRALPDSDLDSPALAVVSRLVITGGNHHRIHEELTGSGGYLRDASFRREERVTTVRAWLDASTPTNIPDSLFDALRTRFEKHTDAVLKTVEARSKDQLRTLGNTIDLRKQREIDDMAQILDDLEKNLRAELEKEAEPKQLELFSEDERTQLRRDRLALRARLERIPEERERELSAIEQRHSDLVEHTFPVAVILLVPESLARGGQR
;
A
#
# COMPACT_ATOMS: atom_id res chain seq x y z
N MET A 1 -20.79 -49.63 -34.36
CA MET A 1 -21.95 -50.19 -33.64
C MET A 1 -22.93 -49.03 -33.46
N ALA A 2 -24.18 -49.22 -33.92
CA ALA A 2 -25.29 -48.26 -34.08
C ALA A 2 -25.60 -47.36 -32.85
N ILE A 3 -26.41 -46.28 -32.83
CA ILE A 3 -27.13 -45.30 -33.70
C ILE A 3 -27.79 -44.25 -32.72
N MET A 4 -28.11 -43.03 -33.20
CA MET A 4 -29.02 -41.95 -32.69
C MET A 4 -28.35 -40.80 -31.94
N GLY A 5 -28.47 -39.50 -32.27
CA GLY A 5 -29.30 -38.67 -33.18
C GLY A 5 -29.54 -37.33 -32.46
N GLY A 6 -29.66 -36.12 -33.01
CA GLY A 6 -29.56 -35.52 -34.34
C GLY A 6 -29.54 -33.97 -34.21
N ASP A 7 -29.04 -33.33 -35.27
CA ASP A 7 -29.05 -31.93 -35.76
C ASP A 7 -30.29 -31.03 -35.46
N LEU A 8 -30.37 -29.69 -35.67
CA LEU A 8 -29.54 -28.56 -36.14
C LEU A 8 -30.36 -27.24 -35.98
N SER A 9 -29.65 -26.10 -36.00
CA SER A 9 -29.99 -24.81 -36.66
C SER A 9 -30.98 -23.77 -36.10
N SER A 10 -30.52 -22.52 -36.13
CA SER A 10 -31.22 -21.21 -36.01
C SER A 10 -32.27 -20.96 -37.11
N PRO A 11 -33.08 -19.87 -37.05
CA PRO A 11 -32.72 -18.65 -37.83
C PRO A 11 -33.27 -17.31 -37.28
N MET A 12 -32.97 -16.25 -38.04
CA MET A 12 -33.22 -14.80 -37.83
C MET A 12 -34.13 -14.25 -38.97
N MET A 13 -34.91 -13.19 -38.65
CA MET A 13 -35.36 -12.04 -39.50
C MET A 13 -36.73 -11.95 -40.24
N ALA A 14 -37.32 -10.73 -40.08
CA ALA A 14 -38.18 -9.87 -40.94
C ALA A 14 -39.68 -10.20 -41.14
N ILE A 15 -40.65 -9.24 -41.10
CA ILE A 15 -41.11 -8.23 -42.12
C ILE A 15 -42.22 -7.35 -41.43
N ALA A 16 -42.25 -6.00 -41.32
CA ALA A 16 -42.54 -4.84 -42.22
C ALA A 16 -44.01 -4.60 -42.72
N SER A 17 -44.63 -3.42 -42.43
CA SER A 17 -45.48 -2.54 -43.33
C SER A 17 -46.35 -1.46 -42.59
N GLY A 18 -46.44 -0.21 -43.13
CA GLY A 18 -47.07 1.04 -42.58
C GLY A 18 -48.57 1.29 -42.95
N PRO A 19 -49.14 2.52 -43.21
CA PRO A 19 -48.60 3.91 -43.20
C PRO A 19 -49.59 5.10 -42.77
N LEU A 20 -49.13 6.38 -42.89
CA LEU A 20 -49.85 7.71 -43.03
C LEU A 20 -50.71 8.26 -41.84
N ALA A 21 -50.96 9.56 -41.59
CA ALA A 21 -50.38 10.90 -41.81
C ALA A 21 -51.39 11.93 -41.19
N GLN A 22 -50.94 13.03 -40.54
CA GLN A 22 -51.52 14.42 -40.53
C GLN A 22 -51.28 15.23 -39.23
N THR A 23 -50.38 16.22 -39.35
CA THR A 23 -50.45 17.67 -38.98
C THR A 23 -51.23 18.20 -37.75
N GLY A 24 -50.54 19.02 -36.92
CA GLY A 24 -51.13 20.14 -36.15
C GLY A 24 -50.46 20.49 -34.80
N TRP A 25 -49.70 21.59 -34.72
CA TRP A 25 -48.98 22.16 -33.54
C TRP A 25 -49.91 23.04 -32.64
N PRO A 26 -49.51 23.63 -31.48
CA PRO A 26 -48.52 23.32 -30.42
C PRO A 26 -49.06 23.49 -28.95
N SER A 27 -48.17 23.30 -27.96
CA SER A 27 -48.21 23.76 -26.54
C SER A 27 -48.57 22.73 -25.45
N LEU A 28 -47.55 22.31 -24.66
CA LEU A 28 -47.47 22.45 -23.19
C LEU A 28 -46.28 21.63 -22.64
N ARG A 29 -45.41 22.33 -21.88
CA ARG A 29 -44.55 21.89 -20.77
C ARG A 29 -44.09 20.42 -20.73
N LEU A 30 -42.78 20.23 -20.90
CA LEU A 30 -42.03 19.01 -20.66
C LEU A 30 -42.37 18.40 -19.27
N ARG A 31 -42.95 17.19 -19.27
CA ARG A 31 -42.93 16.26 -18.14
C ARG A 31 -41.65 15.42 -18.24
N GLY A 32 -40.83 15.45 -17.20
CA GLY A 32 -39.74 14.50 -16.99
C GLY A 32 -40.27 13.13 -16.60
N ALA A 33 -39.68 12.09 -17.19
CA ALA A 33 -39.90 10.68 -16.89
C ALA A 33 -39.33 10.29 -15.50
N PRO A 34 -39.81 9.19 -14.89
CA PRO A 34 -39.67 8.94 -13.45
C PRO A 34 -38.31 8.34 -13.09
N SER A 35 -37.67 8.91 -12.07
CA SER A 35 -36.47 8.39 -11.40
C SER A 35 -36.82 7.14 -10.56
N SER A 36 -36.43 5.96 -11.02
CA SER A 36 -36.67 4.67 -10.35
C SER A 36 -35.47 4.11 -9.58
N SER A 37 -34.64 4.95 -8.96
CA SER A 37 -33.48 4.51 -8.16
C SER A 37 -33.42 5.03 -6.71
N LEU A 38 -34.43 5.77 -6.25
CA LEU A 38 -34.51 6.28 -4.87
C LEU A 38 -35.17 5.30 -3.86
N ARG A 39 -35.36 4.03 -4.22
CA ARG A 39 -36.30 3.14 -3.50
C ARG A 39 -35.67 2.19 -2.47
N GLY A 40 -34.35 2.29 -2.22
CA GLY A 40 -33.63 1.38 -1.33
C GLY A 40 -33.35 1.91 0.09
N TYR A 41 -33.16 3.22 0.26
CA TYR A 41 -32.89 3.84 1.57
C TYR A 41 -34.13 4.46 2.21
N ASN A 42 -35.16 4.72 1.41
CA ASN A 42 -36.45 5.21 1.88
C ASN A 42 -37.26 4.11 2.57
N THR A 43 -36.90 2.83 2.47
CA THR A 43 -37.69 1.72 3.03
C THR A 43 -37.55 1.58 4.53
N ARG A 44 -36.41 1.95 5.13
CA ARG A 44 -36.24 1.84 6.59
C ARG A 44 -36.83 3.05 7.30
N GLU A 45 -36.57 4.25 6.77
CA GLU A 45 -37.15 5.50 7.28
C GLU A 45 -38.67 5.53 7.03
N SER A 46 -39.15 5.13 5.84
CA SER A 46 -40.59 4.96 5.58
C SER A 46 -41.21 3.83 6.39
N ALA A 47 -40.47 2.76 6.74
CA ALA A 47 -40.98 1.70 7.61
C ALA A 47 -40.99 2.12 9.08
N GLU A 48 -40.03 2.94 9.53
CA GLU A 48 -40.05 3.58 10.85
C GLU A 48 -41.19 4.60 10.94
N ASP A 49 -41.38 5.44 9.92
CA ASP A 49 -42.50 6.36 9.82
C ASP A 49 -43.86 5.63 9.71
N GLU A 50 -43.98 4.56 8.91
CA GLU A 50 -45.19 3.72 8.89
C GLU A 50 -45.41 3.01 10.22
N ALA A 51 -44.36 2.53 10.88
CA ALA A 51 -44.46 1.89 12.19
C ALA A 51 -44.86 2.89 13.27
N ILE A 52 -44.32 4.11 13.23
CA ILE A 52 -44.70 5.23 14.10
C ILE A 52 -46.14 5.65 13.80
N ASP A 53 -46.56 5.75 12.54
CA ASP A 53 -47.93 6.11 12.16
C ASP A 53 -48.94 5.02 12.56
N HIS A 54 -48.62 3.74 12.34
CA HIS A 54 -49.43 2.61 12.78
C HIS A 54 -49.47 2.44 14.31
N ALA A 55 -48.37 2.75 15.01
CA ALA A 55 -48.31 2.75 16.46
C ALA A 55 -49.09 3.94 17.05
N SER A 56 -48.97 5.12 16.44
CA SER A 56 -49.67 6.34 16.88
C SER A 56 -51.16 6.31 16.60
N ARG A 57 -51.62 5.62 15.55
CA ARG A 57 -53.05 5.28 15.35
C ARG A 57 -53.63 4.37 16.45
N ARG A 58 -52.79 3.66 17.20
CA ARG A 58 -53.18 2.81 18.35
C ARG A 58 -52.95 3.50 19.70
N LEU A 59 -52.29 4.67 19.73
CA LEU A 59 -52.12 5.44 20.95
C LEU A 59 -53.42 6.15 21.32
N ARG A 60 -53.69 6.19 22.62
CA ARG A 60 -54.81 6.97 23.18
C ARG A 60 -54.62 8.43 22.77
N SER A 61 -55.71 9.12 22.47
CA SER A 61 -55.67 10.58 22.26
C SER A 61 -55.03 11.24 23.47
N ILE A 62 -54.00 12.06 23.23
CA ILE A 62 -53.26 12.81 24.26
C ILE A 62 -54.27 13.52 25.18
N SER A 63 -54.20 13.21 26.48
CA SER A 63 -55.04 13.87 27.49
C SER A 63 -54.71 15.35 27.60
N ASP A 64 -55.63 16.15 28.13
CA ASP A 64 -55.39 17.59 28.28
C ASP A 64 -54.16 17.89 29.15
N ALA A 65 -53.86 17.03 30.13
CA ALA A 65 -52.65 17.13 30.95
C ALA A 65 -51.36 16.86 30.15
N GLU A 66 -51.36 15.84 29.28
CA GLU A 66 -50.21 15.52 28.43
C GLU A 66 -50.02 16.56 27.32
N ARG A 67 -51.09 17.13 26.76
CA ARG A 67 -50.99 18.28 25.85
C ARG A 67 -50.33 19.46 26.52
N LEU A 68 -50.71 19.76 27.76
CA LEU A 68 -50.12 20.83 28.53
C LEU A 68 -48.61 20.60 28.76
N LEU A 69 -48.21 19.36 29.05
CA LEU A 69 -46.81 18.97 29.18
C LEU A 69 -46.04 19.10 27.86
N VAL A 70 -46.61 18.66 26.74
CA VAL A 70 -45.99 18.80 25.42
C VAL A 70 -45.83 20.27 25.04
N ASP A 71 -46.85 21.11 25.29
CA ASP A 71 -46.75 22.55 25.06
C ASP A 71 -45.72 23.22 25.98
N GLN A 72 -45.58 22.76 27.23
CA GLN A 72 -44.53 23.22 28.14
C GLN A 72 -43.14 22.84 27.63
N VAL A 73 -42.93 21.57 27.24
CA VAL A 73 -41.64 21.11 26.69
C VAL A 73 -41.32 21.83 25.38
N ARG A 74 -42.31 22.05 24.50
CA ARG A 74 -42.13 22.84 23.28
C ARG A 74 -41.74 24.28 23.59
N ASN A 75 -42.37 24.91 24.58
CA ASN A 75 -42.01 26.27 25.00
C ASN A 75 -40.61 26.34 25.61
N TRP A 76 -40.20 25.34 26.38
CA TRP A 76 -38.82 25.25 26.88
C TRP A 76 -37.84 25.08 25.72
N ALA A 77 -38.14 24.21 24.77
CA ALA A 77 -37.32 23.99 23.58
C ALA A 77 -37.19 25.28 22.74
N LEU A 78 -38.29 25.99 22.46
CA LEU A 78 -38.27 27.25 21.71
C LEU A 78 -37.54 28.38 22.46
N LYS A 79 -37.66 28.44 23.78
CA LYS A 79 -36.89 29.41 24.59
C LYS A 79 -35.41 29.07 24.63
N ALA A 80 -35.07 27.78 24.64
CA ALA A 80 -33.69 27.31 24.65
C ALA A 80 -33.03 27.36 23.26
N SER A 81 -33.77 27.18 22.17
CA SER A 81 -33.25 27.17 20.80
C SER A 81 -32.64 28.51 20.37
N HIS A 82 -32.96 29.60 21.07
CA HIS A 82 -32.41 30.93 20.84
C HIS A 82 -31.28 31.30 21.82
N ARG A 83 -30.92 30.40 22.74
CA ARG A 83 -29.77 30.62 23.63
C ARG A 83 -28.49 30.22 22.91
N PRO A 84 -27.41 31.00 23.07
CA PRO A 84 -26.11 30.60 22.57
C PRO A 84 -25.66 29.32 23.28
N ASP A 85 -25.25 28.34 22.49
CA ASP A 85 -24.74 27.07 22.98
C ASP A 85 -23.29 27.24 23.44
N SER A 86 -23.02 26.99 24.72
CA SER A 86 -21.69 27.19 25.34
C SER A 86 -20.60 26.34 24.69
N LYS A 87 -20.97 25.14 24.20
CA LYS A 87 -20.07 24.24 23.48
C LYS A 87 -19.74 24.78 22.09
N ALA A 88 -20.72 25.32 21.36
CA ALA A 88 -20.51 25.99 20.09
C ALA A 88 -19.61 27.23 20.24
N GLU A 89 -19.83 28.06 21.28
CA GLU A 89 -18.95 29.20 21.55
C GLU A 89 -17.51 28.76 21.86
N ALA A 90 -17.33 27.71 22.66
CA ALA A 90 -16.01 27.16 22.95
C ALA A 90 -15.33 26.61 21.69
N LEU A 91 -16.08 25.93 20.83
CA LEU A 91 -15.58 25.42 19.55
C LEU A 91 -15.13 26.58 18.64
N LEU A 92 -15.92 27.65 18.52
CA LEU A 92 -15.57 28.80 17.69
C LEU A 92 -14.26 29.45 18.17
N ARG A 93 -14.13 29.70 19.48
CA ARG A 93 -12.87 30.23 20.06
C ARG A 93 -11.69 29.31 19.77
N TRP A 94 -11.87 28.00 19.95
CA TRP A 94 -10.82 27.02 19.68
C TRP A 94 -10.41 27.01 18.20
N LEU A 95 -11.37 27.11 17.28
CA LEU A 95 -11.10 27.19 15.84
C LEU A 95 -10.38 28.49 15.45
N GLU A 96 -10.75 29.63 16.04
CA GLU A 96 -10.03 30.90 15.83
C GLU A 96 -8.57 30.78 16.27
N GLU A 97 -8.31 30.23 17.46
CA GLU A 97 -6.96 30.07 18.00
C GLU A 97 -6.07 29.16 17.13
N HIS A 98 -6.61 28.07 16.59
CA HIS A 98 -5.83 27.04 15.90
C HIS A 98 -5.80 27.20 14.37
N LEU A 99 -6.88 27.69 13.78
CA LEU A 99 -6.99 27.87 12.33
C LEU A 99 -6.69 29.29 11.89
N GLN A 100 -6.88 30.29 12.76
CA GLN A 100 -6.65 31.70 12.45
C GLN A 100 -5.72 32.41 13.46
N PRO A 101 -4.52 31.89 13.73
CA PRO A 101 -3.60 32.53 14.67
C PRO A 101 -3.23 33.94 14.18
N GLY A 102 -3.64 34.96 14.92
CA GLY A 102 -3.44 36.37 14.53
C GLY A 102 -4.46 36.94 13.52
N GLY A 103 -5.57 36.24 13.28
CA GLY A 103 -6.68 36.69 12.43
C GLY A 103 -6.55 36.30 10.95
N GLU A 104 -5.50 35.57 10.56
CA GLU A 104 -5.32 35.04 9.21
C GLU A 104 -5.33 33.50 9.21
N TRP A 105 -5.88 32.92 8.14
CA TRP A 105 -5.97 31.46 8.01
C TRP A 105 -4.59 30.81 7.93
N SER A 106 -4.39 29.79 8.75
CA SER A 106 -3.24 28.90 8.70
C SER A 106 -3.45 27.74 7.71
N ASP A 107 -2.37 26.99 7.48
CA ASP A 107 -2.38 25.75 6.69
C ASP A 107 -2.90 24.53 7.46
N THR A 108 -3.23 24.72 8.74
CA THR A 108 -3.68 23.64 9.61
C THR A 108 -5.10 23.22 9.25
N ARG A 109 -5.35 21.91 9.28
CA ARG A 109 -6.68 21.33 9.04
C ARG A 109 -7.20 20.66 10.31
N VAL A 110 -8.52 20.69 10.47
CA VAL A 110 -9.23 20.05 11.58
C VAL A 110 -10.40 19.22 11.08
N ILE A 111 -10.63 18.09 11.76
CA ILE A 111 -11.83 17.28 11.58
C ILE A 111 -12.74 17.46 12.79
N LEU A 112 -14.01 17.76 12.55
CA LEU A 112 -15.06 17.82 13.57
C LEU A 112 -15.94 16.58 13.43
N PHE A 113 -15.92 15.71 14.44
CA PHE A 113 -16.71 14.48 14.46
C PHE A 113 -17.98 14.63 15.29
N THR A 114 -19.10 14.22 14.70
CA THR A 114 -20.39 14.08 15.38
C THR A 114 -21.05 12.76 15.00
N GLU A 115 -21.84 12.19 15.92
CA GLU A 115 -22.60 10.97 15.64
C GLU A 115 -23.84 11.29 14.77
N TYR A 116 -24.43 12.47 14.96
CA TYR A 116 -25.75 12.81 14.42
C TYR A 116 -25.68 13.79 13.24
N ARG A 117 -26.42 13.48 12.17
CA ARG A 117 -26.58 14.35 10.99
C ARG A 117 -27.23 15.70 11.33
N THR A 118 -28.15 15.71 12.30
CA THR A 118 -28.81 16.94 12.75
C THR A 118 -27.80 17.90 13.39
N THR A 119 -26.94 17.40 14.28
CA THR A 119 -25.84 18.16 14.90
C THR A 119 -24.86 18.67 13.84
N GLN A 120 -24.54 17.85 12.84
CA GLN A 120 -23.70 18.25 11.70
C GLN A 120 -24.29 19.45 10.94
N THR A 121 -25.59 19.39 10.62
CA THR A 121 -26.27 20.44 9.86
C THR A 121 -26.32 21.74 10.67
N TRP A 122 -26.65 21.63 11.95
CA TRP A 122 -26.66 22.75 12.89
C TRP A 122 -25.28 23.40 13.05
N LEU A 123 -24.21 22.62 13.22
CA LEU A 123 -22.84 23.14 13.30
C LEU A 123 -22.40 23.81 11.99
N HIS A 124 -22.79 23.27 10.84
CA HIS A 124 -22.49 23.89 9.56
C HIS A 124 -23.08 25.31 9.45
N GLU A 125 -24.33 25.51 9.88
CA GLU A 125 -24.97 26.83 9.91
C GLU A 125 -24.27 27.81 10.88
N ILE A 126 -23.87 27.33 12.06
CA ILE A 126 -23.13 28.13 13.03
C ILE A 126 -21.76 28.53 12.49
N LEU A 127 -21.00 27.59 11.95
CA LEU A 127 -19.68 27.86 11.38
C LEU A 127 -19.77 28.82 10.19
N ALA A 128 -20.76 28.63 9.32
CA ALA A 128 -20.99 29.51 8.19
C ALA A 128 -21.34 30.94 8.62
N SER A 129 -22.19 31.12 9.62
CA SER A 129 -22.57 32.44 10.13
C SER A 129 -21.43 33.19 10.83
N HIS A 130 -20.42 32.48 11.34
CA HIS A 130 -19.23 33.05 12.00
C HIS A 130 -17.99 33.13 11.10
N GLY A 131 -18.16 33.04 9.77
CA GLY A 131 -17.06 33.26 8.82
C GLY A 131 -16.15 32.04 8.58
N PHE A 132 -16.51 30.87 9.11
CA PHE A 132 -15.82 29.59 8.84
C PHE A 132 -16.42 28.82 7.66
N GLY A 133 -17.44 29.36 6.98
CA GLY A 133 -18.10 28.72 5.83
C GLY A 133 -17.38 28.89 4.49
N GLY A 134 -18.09 28.59 3.41
CA GLY A 134 -17.59 28.71 2.04
C GLY A 134 -16.79 27.50 1.58
N ASP A 135 -15.72 27.73 0.81
CA ASP A 135 -14.82 26.70 0.26
C ASP A 135 -13.88 26.09 1.31
N ARG A 136 -13.81 26.68 2.51
CA ARG A 136 -12.97 26.20 3.62
C ARG A 136 -13.63 25.13 4.48
N LEU A 137 -14.95 24.99 4.41
CA LEU A 137 -15.74 24.03 5.19
C LEU A 137 -16.32 22.95 4.27
N ALA A 138 -15.95 21.71 4.52
CA ALA A 138 -16.47 20.55 3.81
C ALA A 138 -17.30 19.65 4.73
N LEU A 139 -18.31 18.99 4.15
CA LEU A 139 -19.16 18.04 4.85
C LEU A 139 -18.87 16.62 4.38
N MET A 140 -18.95 15.64 5.27
CA MET A 140 -18.90 14.22 4.92
C MET A 140 -19.90 13.44 5.77
N PHE A 141 -20.90 12.83 5.14
CA PHE A 141 -21.95 12.09 5.86
C PHE A 141 -22.34 10.79 5.15
N GLY A 142 -22.92 9.86 5.90
CA GLY A 142 -23.45 8.61 5.37
C GLY A 142 -24.55 8.86 4.33
N GLY A 143 -24.49 8.15 3.21
CA GLY A 143 -25.41 8.32 2.07
C GLY A 143 -25.03 9.44 1.09
N MET A 144 -23.85 10.06 1.24
CA MET A 144 -23.24 10.90 0.20
C MET A 144 -22.91 10.06 -1.04
N ASP A 145 -23.00 10.68 -2.23
CA ASP A 145 -22.58 10.01 -3.47
C ASP A 145 -21.09 9.62 -3.35
N PRO A 146 -20.70 8.38 -3.74
CA PRO A 146 -19.31 7.94 -3.64
C PRO A 146 -18.31 8.86 -4.33
N GLN A 147 -18.70 9.51 -5.44
CA GLN A 147 -17.85 10.44 -6.17
C GLN A 147 -17.62 11.73 -5.37
N ASP A 148 -18.70 12.34 -4.85
CA ASP A 148 -18.62 13.54 -4.02
C ASP A 148 -17.78 13.30 -2.76
N ARG A 149 -17.93 12.12 -2.15
CA ARG A 149 -17.15 11.72 -0.98
C ARG A 149 -15.65 11.67 -1.29
N GLU A 150 -15.28 11.11 -2.44
CA GLU A 150 -13.88 11.04 -2.86
C GLU A 150 -13.32 12.43 -3.23
N GLU A 151 -14.13 13.32 -3.79
CA GLU A 151 -13.75 14.71 -4.06
C GLU A 151 -13.48 15.50 -2.78
N VAL A 152 -14.37 15.39 -1.77
CA VAL A 152 -14.15 16.00 -0.45
C VAL A 152 -12.90 15.45 0.21
N LYS A 153 -12.70 14.13 0.17
CA LYS A 153 -11.50 13.48 0.71
C LYS A 153 -10.24 13.98 0.00
N ALA A 154 -10.24 14.02 -1.33
CA ALA A 154 -9.12 14.50 -2.11
C ALA A 154 -8.81 15.98 -1.82
N ALA A 155 -9.85 16.82 -1.70
CA ALA A 155 -9.70 18.22 -1.32
C ALA A 155 -9.14 18.38 0.09
N PHE A 156 -9.56 17.54 1.04
CA PHE A 156 -9.08 17.61 2.41
C PHE A 156 -7.63 17.12 2.57
N GLN A 157 -7.22 16.14 1.75
CA GLN A 157 -5.86 15.57 1.77
C GLN A 157 -4.85 16.29 0.87
N ALA A 158 -5.27 17.19 -0.01
CA ALA A 158 -4.38 17.94 -0.89
C ALA A 158 -3.54 18.98 -0.14
N HIS A 159 -2.48 19.47 -0.79
CA HIS A 159 -1.65 20.54 -0.23
C HIS A 159 -2.50 21.78 0.09
N PRO A 160 -2.23 22.51 1.20
CA PRO A 160 -2.93 23.75 1.56
C PRO A 160 -2.98 24.82 0.45
N ASP A 161 -1.97 24.84 -0.43
CA ASP A 161 -1.91 25.74 -1.60
C ASP A 161 -2.84 25.32 -2.75
N ASP A 162 -3.13 24.02 -2.86
CA ASP A 162 -4.00 23.49 -3.91
C ASP A 162 -5.47 23.59 -3.50
N SER A 163 -5.78 23.24 -2.25
CA SER A 163 -7.15 23.17 -1.73
C SER A 163 -7.37 24.13 -0.56
N PRO A 164 -8.40 24.99 -0.61
CA PRO A 164 -8.72 25.93 0.46
C PRO A 164 -9.39 25.28 1.67
N VAL A 165 -9.83 24.01 1.59
CA VAL A 165 -10.52 23.32 2.69
C VAL A 165 -9.63 23.32 3.94
N ARG A 166 -10.19 23.68 5.10
CA ARG A 166 -9.50 23.66 6.41
C ARG A 166 -10.31 22.91 7.47
N ILE A 167 -11.62 22.86 7.34
CA ILE A 167 -12.52 22.21 8.29
C ILE A 167 -13.28 21.10 7.57
N LEU A 168 -13.18 19.88 8.08
CA LEU A 168 -14.02 18.76 7.67
C LEU A 168 -14.97 18.40 8.78
N LEU A 169 -16.27 18.62 8.56
CA LEU A 169 -17.31 18.24 9.50
C LEU A 169 -17.91 16.91 9.06
N ALA A 170 -17.69 15.85 9.85
CA ALA A 170 -17.93 14.48 9.43
C ALA A 170 -18.75 13.65 10.43
N THR A 171 -19.56 12.73 9.89
CA THR A 171 -20.22 11.68 10.69
C THR A 171 -19.47 10.35 10.66
N ASP A 172 -19.73 9.49 11.64
CA ASP A 172 -19.07 8.18 11.77
C ASP A 172 -19.24 7.29 10.53
N ALA A 173 -20.49 7.15 10.07
CA ALA A 173 -20.83 6.33 8.91
C ALA A 173 -20.10 6.76 7.64
N ALA A 174 -19.69 8.04 7.57
CA ALA A 174 -19.03 8.63 6.41
C ALA A 174 -17.50 8.56 6.50
N SER A 175 -16.96 8.34 7.70
CA SER A 175 -15.53 8.39 7.97
C SER A 175 -14.94 7.03 8.33
N GLU A 176 -15.75 5.99 8.28
CA GLU A 176 -15.23 4.63 8.39
C GLU A 176 -14.35 4.31 7.17
N GLY A 177 -13.17 3.76 7.45
CA GLY A 177 -12.22 3.29 6.44
C GLY A 177 -11.45 4.38 5.69
N ILE A 178 -11.53 5.65 6.09
CA ILE A 178 -10.76 6.73 5.44
C ILE A 178 -9.51 7.13 6.24
N ASP A 179 -8.57 7.70 5.50
CA ASP A 179 -7.26 8.16 5.91
C ASP A 179 -7.25 9.67 5.68
N LEU A 180 -6.89 10.47 6.68
CA LEU A 180 -6.95 11.94 6.59
C LEU A 180 -5.69 12.63 7.18
N GLN A 181 -4.63 11.86 7.46
CA GLN A 181 -3.43 12.28 8.18
C GLN A 181 -2.48 13.22 7.42
N ASN A 182 -2.57 13.34 6.09
CA ASN A 182 -1.54 14.01 5.28
C ASN A 182 -1.26 15.46 5.69
N HIS A 183 -2.32 16.22 6.00
CA HIS A 183 -2.27 17.64 6.36
C HIS A 183 -3.16 17.99 7.56
N CYS A 184 -3.66 16.98 8.28
CA CYS A 184 -4.54 17.16 9.43
C CYS A 184 -3.94 16.49 10.66
N ASN A 185 -3.70 17.29 11.70
CA ASN A 185 -3.24 16.82 13.00
C ASN A 185 -4.17 17.26 14.14
N LEU A 186 -5.31 17.87 13.81
CA LEU A 186 -6.30 18.35 14.75
C LEU A 186 -7.62 17.58 14.59
N LEU A 187 -8.16 17.08 15.69
CA LEU A 187 -9.45 16.40 15.72
C LEU A 187 -10.29 16.90 16.89
N VAL A 188 -11.56 17.19 16.63
CA VAL A 188 -12.53 17.56 17.65
C VAL A 188 -13.65 16.54 17.67
N HIS A 189 -13.95 16.02 18.85
CA HIS A 189 -15.17 15.24 19.07
C HIS A 189 -16.25 16.14 19.66
N ILE A 190 -17.25 16.51 18.87
CA ILE A 190 -18.40 17.30 19.35
C ILE A 190 -19.14 16.53 20.47
N GLU A 191 -19.24 15.21 20.27
CA GLU A 191 -19.77 14.24 21.20
C GLU A 191 -18.76 13.10 21.36
N ILE A 192 -18.49 12.72 22.62
CA ILE A 192 -17.65 11.58 22.93
C ILE A 192 -18.49 10.31 22.78
N PRO A 193 -18.07 9.35 21.93
CA PRO A 193 -18.83 8.13 21.76
C PRO A 193 -18.70 7.26 23.02
N TYR A 194 -19.79 6.62 23.43
CA TYR A 194 -19.81 5.75 24.60
C TYR A 194 -18.94 4.50 24.45
N ASN A 195 -18.63 4.10 23.20
CA ASN A 195 -17.77 2.97 22.90
C ASN A 195 -16.32 3.43 22.67
N PRO A 196 -15.37 3.06 23.55
CA PRO A 196 -13.95 3.42 23.40
C PRO A 196 -13.34 2.99 22.06
N ASN A 197 -13.79 1.86 21.49
CA ASN A 197 -13.30 1.39 20.20
C ASN A 197 -13.69 2.34 19.06
N VAL A 198 -14.88 2.93 19.11
CA VAL A 198 -15.32 3.93 18.12
C VAL A 198 -14.46 5.18 18.22
N MET A 199 -14.17 5.64 19.43
CA MET A 199 -13.27 6.77 19.65
C MET A 199 -11.86 6.49 19.13
N GLU A 200 -11.31 5.31 19.39
CA GLU A 200 -10.00 4.91 18.89
C GLU A 200 -9.96 4.88 17.35
N GLN A 201 -11.02 4.37 16.72
CA GLN A 201 -11.15 4.38 15.28
C GLN A 201 -11.26 5.79 14.69
N ARG A 202 -11.92 6.75 15.38
CA ARG A 202 -11.97 8.17 14.98
C ARG A 202 -10.59 8.81 15.09
N ASN A 203 -9.89 8.59 16.20
CA ASN A 203 -8.53 9.11 16.42
C ASN A 203 -7.55 8.55 15.39
N GLY A 204 -7.65 7.25 15.13
CA GLY A 204 -6.87 6.56 14.13
C GLY A 204 -7.06 7.12 12.72
N ARG A 205 -8.04 8.00 12.41
CA ARG A 205 -8.15 8.67 11.10
C ARG A 205 -7.00 9.63 10.80
N ILE A 206 -6.37 10.17 11.84
CA ILE A 206 -5.23 11.09 11.74
C ILE A 206 -4.01 10.65 12.55
N ASP A 207 -4.21 9.87 13.60
CA ASP A 207 -3.15 9.30 14.44
C ASP A 207 -2.74 7.93 13.89
N ARG A 208 -1.86 7.95 12.88
CA ARG A 208 -1.34 6.74 12.22
C ARG A 208 0.00 6.97 11.55
N HIS A 209 0.65 5.87 11.16
CA HIS A 209 1.86 5.92 10.33
C HIS A 209 1.64 6.76 9.06
N GLY A 210 2.53 7.73 8.83
CA GLY A 210 2.41 8.69 7.71
C GLY A 210 1.94 10.08 8.12
N GLN A 211 1.56 10.30 9.38
CA GLN A 211 1.36 11.64 9.93
C GLN A 211 2.66 12.48 9.82
N LYS A 212 2.55 13.70 9.28
CA LYS A 212 3.71 14.58 9.01
C LYS A 212 4.05 15.49 10.20
N ARG A 213 3.12 15.69 11.14
CA ARG A 213 3.33 16.46 12.37
C ARG A 213 3.83 15.57 13.50
N ASP A 214 4.64 16.14 14.40
CA ASP A 214 5.15 15.43 15.57
C ASP A 214 4.07 15.15 16.63
N GLU A 215 2.99 15.92 16.62
CA GLU A 215 1.90 15.83 17.58
C GLU A 215 0.52 15.88 16.90
N VAL A 216 -0.38 15.01 17.38
CA VAL A 216 -1.81 15.01 17.05
C VAL A 216 -2.58 15.53 18.27
N VAL A 217 -3.38 16.57 18.06
CA VAL A 217 -4.19 17.19 19.11
C VAL A 217 -5.63 16.72 18.97
N ILE A 218 -6.16 16.14 20.04
CA ILE A 218 -7.53 15.64 20.11
C ILE A 218 -8.27 16.43 21.18
N TRP A 219 -9.25 17.20 20.77
CA TRP A 219 -10.00 18.09 21.64
C TRP A 219 -11.43 17.62 21.86
N HIS A 220 -11.89 17.78 23.10
CA HIS A 220 -13.20 17.34 23.55
C HIS A 220 -13.84 18.46 24.39
N PRO A 221 -14.87 19.17 23.89
CA PRO A 221 -15.60 20.12 24.70
C PRO A 221 -16.53 19.38 25.68
N VAL A 222 -16.27 19.56 26.98
CA VAL A 222 -17.06 19.00 28.09
C VAL A 222 -17.52 20.11 29.02
N ASP A 223 -18.71 19.95 29.62
CA ASP A 223 -19.22 20.90 30.60
C ASP A 223 -18.44 20.81 31.92
N SER A 224 -18.14 21.96 32.53
CA SER A 224 -17.35 22.06 33.76
C SER A 224 -18.14 21.73 35.04
N GLU A 225 -19.48 21.75 35.01
CA GLU A 225 -20.34 21.67 36.21
C GLU A 225 -21.38 20.53 36.17
N GLY A 226 -21.32 19.63 35.18
CA GLY A 226 -22.31 18.55 35.00
C GLY A 226 -21.84 17.15 35.42
N ASP A 227 -22.75 16.33 35.97
CA ASP A 227 -22.53 14.91 36.33
C ASP A 227 -22.07 14.06 35.11
N HIS A 228 -22.51 14.43 33.91
CA HIS A 228 -22.05 13.82 32.65
C HIS A 228 -20.56 14.08 32.35
N GLY A 229 -20.00 15.21 32.79
CA GLY A 229 -18.59 15.54 32.58
C GLY A 229 -17.65 14.59 33.30
N ASP A 230 -18.01 14.18 34.52
CA ASP A 230 -17.22 13.23 35.32
C ASP A 230 -17.22 11.81 34.74
N ASP A 231 -18.35 11.36 34.20
CA ASP A 231 -18.45 10.06 33.51
C ASP A 231 -17.66 10.05 32.20
N ILE A 232 -17.69 11.17 31.46
CA ILE A 232 -16.91 11.36 30.25
C ILE A 232 -15.40 11.39 30.56
N LEU A 233 -14.98 12.15 31.58
CA LEU A 233 -13.59 12.17 32.04
C LEU A 233 -13.13 10.77 32.50
N ARG A 234 -14.03 10.00 33.11
CA ARG A 234 -13.75 8.60 33.48
C ARG A 234 -13.60 7.70 32.25
N ALA A 235 -14.42 7.87 31.22
CA ALA A 235 -14.29 7.16 29.95
C ALA A 235 -12.98 7.50 29.23
N LEU A 236 -12.60 8.78 29.19
CA LEU A 236 -11.33 9.24 28.63
C LEU A 236 -10.13 8.65 29.40
N ARG A 237 -10.14 8.71 30.74
CA ARG A 237 -9.10 8.06 31.56
C ARG A 237 -9.00 6.55 31.34
N LYS A 238 -10.14 5.89 31.10
CA LYS A 238 -10.17 4.46 30.78
C LYS A 238 -9.59 4.19 29.39
N LEU A 239 -9.89 5.03 28.41
CA LEU A 239 -9.27 4.94 27.08
C LEU A 239 -7.77 5.19 27.16
N ASP A 240 -7.31 6.20 27.91
CA ASP A 240 -5.89 6.46 28.13
C ASP A 240 -5.20 5.27 28.81
N ALA A 241 -5.87 4.63 29.77
CA ALA A 241 -5.40 3.39 30.38
C ALA A 241 -5.32 2.24 29.36
N MET A 242 -6.34 2.05 28.53
CA MET A 242 -6.34 1.04 27.47
C MET A 242 -5.26 1.34 26.40
N ARG A 243 -5.07 2.61 26.03
CA ARG A 243 -4.01 3.07 25.12
C ARG A 243 -2.64 2.86 25.72
N ALA A 244 -2.44 3.11 27.01
CA ALA A 244 -1.19 2.81 27.69
C ALA A 244 -0.94 1.29 27.82
N ASP A 245 -2.01 0.49 27.90
CA ASP A 245 -1.93 -0.98 27.94
C ASP A 245 -1.66 -1.59 26.55
N MET A 246 -2.17 -0.97 25.46
CA MET A 246 -2.01 -1.41 24.06
C MET A 246 -0.80 -0.80 23.36
N GLY A 247 -0.57 0.49 23.56
CA GLY A 247 0.58 1.27 23.13
C GLY A 247 1.54 1.37 24.31
N SER A 248 2.59 0.58 24.27
CA SER A 248 3.74 0.69 25.16
C SER A 248 4.07 2.11 25.65
N VAL A 249 4.19 2.27 26.99
CA VAL A 249 5.00 3.23 27.81
C VAL A 249 4.18 3.92 28.95
N ASN A 250 4.69 3.79 30.18
CA ASN A 250 4.14 4.08 31.55
C ASN A 250 3.99 5.59 31.91
N PRO A 251 3.34 6.04 33.04
CA PRO A 251 2.89 5.29 34.22
C PRO A 251 1.45 5.53 34.71
N VAL A 252 0.83 4.45 35.22
CA VAL A 252 -0.35 4.52 36.08
C VAL A 252 -0.03 5.30 37.36
N ILE A 253 -0.44 6.57 37.43
CA ILE A 253 -0.77 7.26 38.68
C ILE A 253 -2.29 7.41 38.67
N ALA A 254 -3.02 6.45 39.23
CA ALA A 254 -4.47 6.62 39.35
C ALA A 254 -5.20 5.89 40.49
N PRO A 255 -4.68 4.85 41.18
CA PRO A 255 -5.49 4.25 42.25
C PRO A 255 -4.96 4.38 43.69
N GLN A 256 -4.03 5.30 44.02
CA GLN A 256 -3.49 5.35 45.40
C GLN A 256 -3.63 6.67 46.17
N LEU A 257 -4.15 7.74 45.56
CA LEU A 257 -4.33 9.02 46.26
C LEU A 257 -5.39 9.02 47.38
N PRO A 258 -6.49 8.24 47.31
CA PRO A 258 -7.47 8.22 48.41
C PRO A 258 -6.95 7.54 49.70
N ALA A 259 -5.94 6.68 49.61
CA ALA A 259 -5.45 5.90 50.76
C ALA A 259 -4.37 6.61 51.59
N LEU A 260 -3.62 7.55 50.98
CA LEU A 260 -2.57 8.34 51.64
C LEU A 260 -3.15 9.53 52.41
N LEU A 261 -4.21 10.16 51.91
CA LEU A 261 -4.92 11.25 52.60
C LEU A 261 -5.72 10.76 53.82
N ALA A 262 -6.04 9.46 53.89
CA ALA A 262 -6.80 8.84 54.98
C ALA A 262 -5.93 8.25 56.12
N GLY A 263 -4.59 8.36 56.06
CA GLY A 263 -3.69 7.96 57.15
C GLY A 263 -3.62 6.46 57.47
N ARG A 264 -4.05 5.57 56.57
CA ARG A 264 -4.22 4.13 56.86
C ARG A 264 -3.05 3.20 56.45
N ARG A 265 -1.94 3.69 55.90
CA ARG A 265 -0.76 2.85 55.58
C ARG A 265 0.58 3.55 55.86
N ARG A 266 1.55 2.79 56.39
CA ARG A 266 2.91 3.25 56.76
C ARG A 266 4.05 2.64 55.94
N GLU A 267 3.80 1.75 54.98
CA GLU A 267 4.85 1.14 54.15
C GLU A 267 4.51 1.18 52.65
N LEU A 268 5.53 1.47 51.84
CA LEU A 268 5.50 1.48 50.39
C LEU A 268 5.73 0.06 49.85
N ASP A 269 4.83 -0.42 48.99
CA ASP A 269 4.94 -1.74 48.35
C ASP A 269 5.91 -1.66 47.15
N THR A 270 7.13 -2.20 47.33
CA THR A 270 8.22 -2.18 46.35
C THR A 270 8.00 -3.10 45.15
N ARG A 271 7.05 -4.05 45.22
CA ARG A 271 6.77 -5.02 44.14
C ARG A 271 6.25 -4.34 42.86
N PHE A 272 5.48 -3.26 43.02
CA PHE A 272 5.00 -2.47 41.88
C PHE A 272 6.14 -1.70 41.19
N ALA A 273 7.16 -1.26 41.94
CA ALA A 273 8.33 -0.59 41.37
C ALA A 273 9.22 -1.59 40.60
N GLU A 274 9.40 -2.80 41.11
CA GLU A 274 10.15 -3.87 40.43
C GLU A 274 9.48 -4.32 39.13
N LEU A 275 8.15 -4.54 39.15
CA LEU A 275 7.37 -4.86 37.94
C LEU A 275 7.44 -3.74 36.89
N ARG A 276 7.48 -2.47 37.31
CA ARG A 276 7.66 -1.31 36.41
C ARG A 276 9.05 -1.31 35.76
N ILE A 277 10.10 -1.60 36.53
CA ILE A 277 11.48 -1.66 36.03
C ILE A 277 11.65 -2.81 35.06
N GLU A 278 11.10 -4.01 35.37
CA GLU A 278 11.16 -5.14 34.45
C GLU A 278 10.42 -4.88 33.14
N ARG A 279 9.19 -4.35 33.18
CA ARG A 279 8.42 -4.03 31.98
C ARG A 279 9.08 -2.97 31.13
N ALA A 280 9.59 -1.90 31.75
CA ALA A 280 10.33 -0.86 31.04
C ALA A 280 11.61 -1.42 30.39
N ARG A 281 12.36 -2.28 31.09
CA ARG A 281 13.54 -2.95 30.52
C ARG A 281 13.19 -3.87 29.34
N ARG A 282 12.12 -4.66 29.44
CA ARG A 282 11.64 -5.51 28.32
C ARG A 282 11.24 -4.67 27.11
N PHE A 283 10.56 -3.55 27.33
CA PHE A 283 10.15 -2.66 26.24
C PHE A 283 11.34 -2.01 25.55
N VAL A 284 12.27 -1.40 26.31
CA VAL A 284 13.49 -0.80 25.75
C VAL A 284 14.31 -1.84 24.99
N LYS A 285 14.37 -3.08 25.49
CA LYS A 285 15.00 -4.20 24.79
C LYS A 285 14.28 -4.51 23.47
N ALA A 286 12.95 -4.62 23.47
CA ALA A 286 12.15 -4.90 22.29
C ALA A 286 12.24 -3.78 21.23
N GLU A 287 12.18 -2.52 21.65
CA GLU A 287 12.33 -1.36 20.76
C GLU A 287 13.72 -1.34 20.11
N ARG A 288 14.77 -1.62 20.91
CA ARG A 288 16.13 -1.76 20.40
C ARG A 288 16.26 -2.91 19.41
N GLU A 289 15.76 -4.10 19.74
CA GLU A 289 15.76 -5.27 18.86
C GLU A 289 14.99 -4.99 17.55
N LEU A 290 13.86 -4.29 17.63
CA LEU A 290 13.07 -3.87 16.48
C LEU A 290 13.85 -2.89 15.59
N ARG A 291 14.47 -1.85 16.18
CA ARG A 291 15.33 -0.91 15.44
C ARG A 291 16.49 -1.61 14.76
N GLU A 292 17.18 -2.51 15.48
CA GLU A 292 18.28 -3.30 14.92
C GLU A 292 17.80 -4.20 13.76
N ARG A 293 16.60 -4.81 13.89
CA ARG A 293 16.00 -5.62 12.82
C ARG A 293 15.61 -4.76 11.60
N ILE A 294 15.01 -3.58 11.82
CA ILE A 294 14.67 -2.63 10.75
C ILE A 294 15.94 -2.19 10.02
N ALA A 295 17.01 -1.86 10.74
CA ALA A 295 18.29 -1.48 10.15
C ALA A 295 18.87 -2.60 9.27
N LYS A 296 18.91 -3.85 9.78
CA LYS A 296 19.37 -5.02 9.02
C LYS A 296 18.52 -5.28 7.77
N LEU A 297 17.20 -5.14 7.86
CA LEU A 297 16.30 -5.32 6.71
C LEU A 297 16.49 -4.21 5.68
N HIS A 298 16.70 -2.96 6.12
CA HIS A 298 16.98 -1.84 5.22
C HIS A 298 18.32 -2.01 4.52
N GLU A 299 19.38 -2.40 5.23
CA GLU A 299 20.69 -2.71 4.65
C GLU A 299 20.59 -3.84 3.61
N ARG A 300 19.83 -4.90 3.92
CA ARG A 300 19.56 -5.99 2.99
C ARG A 300 18.82 -5.49 1.74
N LEU A 301 17.80 -4.64 1.90
CA LEU A 301 17.06 -4.04 0.78
C LEU A 301 18.00 -3.23 -0.13
N VAL A 302 18.84 -2.36 0.45
CA VAL A 302 19.80 -1.54 -0.31
C VAL A 302 20.81 -2.42 -1.05
N THR A 303 21.34 -3.44 -0.37
CA THR A 303 22.29 -4.40 -0.96
C THR A 303 21.65 -5.16 -2.13
N THR A 304 20.46 -5.73 -1.94
CA THR A 304 19.74 -6.46 -2.99
C THR A 304 19.36 -5.54 -4.16
N ARG A 305 18.99 -4.27 -3.92
CA ARG A 305 18.74 -3.29 -4.98
C ARG A 305 19.98 -3.07 -5.85
N GLY A 306 21.16 -2.99 -5.22
CA GLY A 306 22.45 -2.90 -5.92
C GLY A 306 22.79 -4.16 -6.71
N GLU A 307 22.67 -5.34 -6.09
CA GLU A 307 22.94 -6.64 -6.72
C GLU A 307 22.07 -6.90 -7.94
N LEU A 308 20.76 -6.62 -7.84
CA LEU A 308 19.80 -6.78 -8.93
C LEU A 308 19.81 -5.62 -9.93
N ARG A 309 20.68 -4.61 -9.72
CA ARG A 309 20.78 -3.40 -10.56
C ARG A 309 19.44 -2.66 -10.73
N LEU A 310 18.61 -2.66 -9.69
CA LEU A 310 17.30 -1.99 -9.67
C LEU A 310 17.45 -0.51 -9.26
N THR A 311 18.40 0.18 -9.90
CA THR A 311 18.60 1.62 -9.67
C THR A 311 17.62 2.44 -10.53
N PRO A 312 17.26 3.67 -10.10
CA PRO A 312 16.37 4.54 -10.87
C PRO A 312 16.82 4.70 -12.33
N GLU A 313 18.12 4.85 -12.57
CA GLU A 313 18.69 5.01 -13.92
C GLU A 313 18.50 3.77 -14.79
N HIS A 314 18.63 2.57 -14.23
CA HIS A 314 18.45 1.33 -14.98
C HIS A 314 16.97 1.10 -15.34
N VAL A 315 16.06 1.44 -14.42
CA VAL A 315 14.61 1.36 -14.69
C VAL A 315 14.22 2.38 -15.75
N GLU A 316 14.68 3.63 -15.63
CA GLU A 316 14.49 4.67 -16.64
C GLU A 316 15.01 4.20 -18.02
N ARG A 317 16.24 3.68 -18.08
CA ARG A 317 16.86 3.20 -19.32
C ARG A 317 16.03 2.07 -19.96
N ALA A 318 15.51 1.14 -19.16
CA ALA A 318 14.66 0.06 -19.65
C ALA A 318 13.35 0.59 -20.24
N VAL A 319 12.72 1.57 -19.59
CA VAL A 319 11.50 2.21 -20.09
C VAL A 319 11.77 2.95 -21.40
N ARG A 320 12.80 3.81 -21.46
CA ARG A 320 13.16 4.55 -22.68
C ARG A 320 13.47 3.61 -23.84
N ALA A 321 14.22 2.52 -23.58
CA ALA A 321 14.52 1.52 -24.58
C ALA A 321 13.24 0.86 -25.15
N ALA A 322 12.29 0.50 -24.29
CA ALA A 322 11.03 -0.09 -24.73
C ALA A 322 10.14 0.88 -25.52
N LEU A 323 10.09 2.16 -25.10
CA LEU A 323 9.34 3.20 -25.82
C LEU A 323 9.89 3.38 -27.23
N ARG A 324 11.22 3.50 -27.38
CA ARG A 324 11.90 3.60 -28.68
C ARG A 324 11.65 2.36 -29.55
N LEU A 325 11.69 1.17 -28.96
CA LEU A 325 11.47 -0.09 -29.69
C LEU A 325 10.05 -0.24 -30.26
N THR A 326 9.09 0.40 -29.60
CA THR A 326 7.67 0.39 -29.98
C THR A 326 7.24 1.67 -30.67
N ASP A 327 8.20 2.48 -31.11
CA ASP A 327 7.99 3.72 -31.86
C ASP A 327 7.05 4.70 -31.10
N LYS A 328 7.18 4.73 -29.76
CA LYS A 328 6.45 5.65 -28.87
C LYS A 328 7.30 6.88 -28.54
N PRO A 329 6.67 8.03 -28.23
CA PRO A 329 7.41 9.20 -27.81
C PRO A 329 8.24 8.91 -26.55
N ASP A 330 9.43 9.51 -26.46
CA ASP A 330 10.32 9.35 -25.32
C ASP A 330 9.87 10.20 -24.13
N LEU A 331 10.43 9.96 -22.94
CA LEU A 331 10.14 10.74 -21.74
C LEU A 331 10.78 12.13 -21.82
N GLU A 332 9.98 13.18 -21.62
CA GLU A 332 10.44 14.56 -21.65
C GLU A 332 10.92 15.00 -20.26
N PRO A 333 12.10 15.64 -20.11
CA PRO A 333 12.55 16.16 -18.82
C PRO A 333 11.57 17.20 -18.25
N ALA A 334 11.30 17.10 -16.96
CA ALA A 334 10.51 18.06 -16.20
C ALA A 334 11.37 18.70 -15.09
N THR A 335 10.85 19.73 -14.44
CA THR A 335 11.47 20.32 -13.24
C THR A 335 10.45 20.49 -12.15
N LEU A 336 10.84 20.20 -10.90
CA LEU A 336 10.02 20.47 -9.72
C LEU A 336 10.57 21.69 -8.97
N PRO A 337 9.71 22.63 -8.52
CA PRO A 337 10.14 23.87 -7.86
C PRO A 337 11.06 23.64 -6.65
N ASN A 338 10.77 22.60 -5.87
CA ASN A 338 11.46 22.34 -4.59
C ASN A 338 12.71 21.48 -4.72
N VAL A 339 12.94 20.82 -5.88
CA VAL A 339 14.11 19.95 -6.11
C VAL A 339 14.57 20.05 -7.57
N PRO A 340 15.28 21.13 -7.94
CA PRO A 340 15.64 21.41 -9.34
C PRO A 340 16.60 20.37 -9.96
N ASN A 341 17.38 19.68 -9.13
CA ASN A 341 18.34 18.66 -9.59
C ASN A 341 17.76 17.24 -9.65
N ALA A 342 16.49 17.02 -9.28
CA ALA A 342 15.88 15.71 -9.34
C ALA A 342 15.58 15.31 -10.80
N LYS A 343 15.84 14.05 -11.15
CA LYS A 343 15.44 13.48 -12.44
C LYS A 343 13.94 13.19 -12.42
N VAL A 344 13.19 14.08 -13.05
CA VAL A 344 11.74 13.97 -13.18
C VAL A 344 11.36 14.16 -14.65
N PHE A 345 10.25 13.56 -15.06
CA PHE A 345 9.84 13.52 -16.46
C PHE A 345 8.34 13.75 -16.64
N HIS A 346 7.96 14.35 -17.75
CA HIS A 346 6.58 14.33 -18.21
C HIS A 346 6.29 13.02 -18.94
N MET A 347 5.14 12.43 -18.61
CA MET A 347 4.66 11.25 -19.31
C MET A 347 4.17 11.64 -20.71
N PRO A 348 4.66 11.02 -21.78
CA PRO A 348 4.18 11.31 -23.12
C PRO A 348 2.73 10.82 -23.31
N ALA A 349 2.05 11.36 -24.32
CA ALA A 349 0.74 10.85 -24.73
C ALA A 349 0.89 9.43 -25.30
N LEU A 350 0.35 8.44 -24.59
CA LEU A 350 0.42 7.02 -24.95
C LEU A 350 -0.96 6.53 -25.40
N ALA A 351 -1.02 5.90 -26.58
CA ALA A 351 -2.26 5.38 -27.17
C ALA A 351 -2.29 3.84 -27.22
N GLY A 352 -3.49 3.28 -27.41
CA GLY A 352 -3.72 1.84 -27.51
C GLY A 352 -3.46 1.11 -26.20
N SER A 353 -2.77 -0.03 -26.24
CA SER A 353 -2.46 -0.84 -25.05
C SER A 353 -1.58 -0.15 -24.00
N TRP A 354 -0.98 0.99 -24.34
CA TRP A 354 -0.15 1.81 -23.45
C TRP A 354 -0.94 2.90 -22.72
N SER A 355 -2.20 3.17 -23.07
CA SER A 355 -3.01 4.23 -22.44
C SER A 355 -3.15 4.07 -20.93
N ARG A 356 -3.26 2.82 -20.46
CA ARG A 356 -3.29 2.49 -19.03
C ARG A 356 -2.06 2.94 -18.23
N CYS A 357 -0.96 3.30 -18.90
CA CYS A 357 0.21 3.85 -18.23
C CYS A 357 -0.03 5.27 -17.72
N LEU A 358 -1.10 5.93 -18.17
CA LEU A 358 -1.53 7.26 -17.74
C LEU A 358 -2.44 7.22 -16.51
N GLU A 359 -2.95 6.04 -16.14
CA GLU A 359 -3.84 5.88 -14.99
C GLU A 359 -3.12 6.20 -13.67
N GLY A 360 -3.75 7.01 -12.82
CA GLY A 360 -3.21 7.39 -11.51
C GLY A 360 -2.15 8.51 -11.53
N LEU A 361 -1.80 9.06 -12.71
CA LEU A 361 -0.88 10.19 -12.81
C LEU A 361 -1.51 11.52 -12.38
N GLU A 362 -2.81 11.65 -12.56
CA GLU A 362 -3.55 12.83 -12.15
C GLU A 362 -3.49 13.04 -10.65
N HIS A 363 -3.31 14.29 -10.23
CA HIS A 363 -3.49 14.66 -8.84
C HIS A 363 -4.95 14.45 -8.44
N PRO A 364 -5.25 13.73 -7.32
CA PRO A 364 -6.62 13.37 -6.95
C PRO A 364 -7.59 14.56 -6.86
N TYR A 365 -7.10 15.71 -6.38
CA TYR A 365 -7.88 16.96 -6.29
C TYR A 365 -7.80 17.84 -7.56
N THR A 366 -6.61 18.38 -7.89
CA THR A 366 -6.47 19.35 -9.00
C THR A 366 -6.67 18.77 -10.39
N ARG A 367 -6.72 17.43 -10.54
CA ARG A 367 -6.81 16.70 -11.82
C ARG A 367 -5.68 16.99 -12.81
N ARG A 368 -4.64 17.72 -12.38
CA ARG A 368 -3.46 17.99 -13.21
C ARG A 368 -2.60 16.75 -13.29
N ILE A 369 -2.07 16.45 -14.48
CA ILE A 369 -1.12 15.34 -14.68
C ILE A 369 0.20 15.73 -14.00
N ARG A 370 0.62 14.90 -13.04
CA ARG A 370 1.86 15.10 -12.31
C ARG A 370 3.05 14.53 -13.09
N PRO A 371 4.23 15.15 -12.99
CA PRO A 371 5.46 14.54 -13.49
C PRO A 371 5.74 13.22 -12.76
N ILE A 372 6.52 12.36 -13.41
CA ILE A 372 6.94 11.07 -12.90
C ILE A 372 8.41 11.06 -12.49
N THR A 373 8.76 10.18 -11.57
CA THR A 373 10.15 9.87 -11.22
C THR A 373 10.33 8.37 -11.05
N PHE A 374 11.55 7.88 -11.27
CA PHE A 374 11.96 6.51 -10.95
C PHE A 374 12.67 6.43 -9.58
N ASP A 375 12.93 7.58 -8.97
CA ASP A 375 13.65 7.68 -7.70
C ASP A 375 12.66 7.74 -6.52
N HIS A 376 12.79 6.79 -5.61
CA HIS A 376 11.96 6.70 -4.42
C HIS A 376 12.20 7.86 -3.46
N ASP A 377 13.44 8.34 -3.35
CA ASP A 377 13.80 9.40 -2.41
C ASP A 377 13.22 10.76 -2.87
N VAL A 378 13.07 10.96 -4.18
CA VAL A 378 12.43 12.15 -4.76
C VAL A 378 10.92 12.17 -4.52
N ALA A 379 10.25 11.03 -4.55
CA ALA A 379 8.78 10.94 -4.40
C ALA A 379 8.31 10.86 -2.94
N LYS A 380 9.22 10.58 -1.99
CA LYS A 380 8.86 10.32 -0.60
C LYS A 380 8.19 11.54 0.06
N GLY A 381 6.96 11.36 0.54
CA GLY A 381 6.21 12.38 1.29
C GLY A 381 5.66 13.53 0.45
N ARG A 382 5.70 13.39 -0.88
CA ARG A 382 5.31 14.40 -1.86
C ARG A 382 4.14 13.93 -2.70
N ASP A 383 3.22 14.85 -2.97
CA ASP A 383 2.00 14.58 -3.73
C ASP A 383 2.04 15.19 -5.15
N ASP A 384 3.06 16.01 -5.44
CA ASP A 384 3.28 16.71 -6.70
C ASP A 384 4.02 15.89 -7.76
N VAL A 385 4.53 14.70 -7.41
CA VAL A 385 5.26 13.79 -8.31
C VAL A 385 4.80 12.35 -8.10
N VAL A 386 4.78 11.56 -9.18
CA VAL A 386 4.37 10.15 -9.13
C VAL A 386 5.57 9.22 -9.26
N LEU A 387 5.70 8.28 -8.33
CA LEU A 387 6.72 7.24 -8.39
C LEU A 387 6.34 6.15 -9.39
N VAL A 388 7.13 6.02 -10.44
CA VAL A 388 7.05 4.90 -11.38
C VAL A 388 7.90 3.75 -10.83
N HIS A 389 7.32 3.00 -9.92
CA HIS A 389 7.93 1.81 -9.31
C HIS A 389 7.87 0.59 -10.25
N LEU A 390 8.52 -0.51 -9.87
CA LEU A 390 8.63 -1.72 -10.71
C LEU A 390 7.29 -2.34 -11.12
N ASN A 391 6.24 -2.17 -10.31
CA ASN A 391 4.90 -2.70 -10.58
C ASN A 391 3.98 -1.69 -11.32
N HIS A 392 4.48 -0.48 -11.60
CA HIS A 392 3.74 0.48 -12.40
C HIS A 392 3.49 -0.08 -13.82
N PRO A 393 2.30 0.14 -14.43
CA PRO A 393 1.97 -0.41 -15.75
C PRO A 393 3.01 -0.10 -16.83
N LEU A 394 3.60 1.11 -16.81
CA LEU A 394 4.66 1.51 -17.73
C LEU A 394 5.88 0.60 -17.66
N VAL A 395 6.37 0.29 -16.45
CA VAL A 395 7.55 -0.56 -16.26
C VAL A 395 7.23 -1.99 -16.62
N GLN A 396 6.08 -2.51 -16.19
CA GLN A 396 5.64 -3.86 -16.52
C GLN A 396 5.46 -4.07 -18.02
N MET A 397 4.91 -3.07 -18.74
CA MET A 397 4.83 -3.10 -20.21
C MET A 397 6.18 -3.06 -20.87
N SER A 398 7.04 -2.15 -20.43
CA SER A 398 8.40 -2.02 -20.97
C SER A 398 9.18 -3.33 -20.82
N LEU A 399 9.17 -3.92 -19.63
CA LEU A 399 9.83 -5.20 -19.36
C LEU A 399 9.20 -6.38 -20.11
N ARG A 400 7.89 -6.36 -20.37
CA ARG A 400 7.22 -7.39 -21.17
C ARG A 400 7.67 -7.33 -22.63
N VAL A 401 7.67 -6.14 -23.22
CA VAL A 401 8.11 -5.92 -24.60
C VAL A 401 9.58 -6.33 -24.76
N LEU A 402 10.46 -5.84 -23.88
CA LEU A 402 11.88 -6.20 -23.95
C LEU A 402 12.12 -7.70 -23.79
N ARG A 403 11.39 -8.39 -22.92
CA ARG A 403 11.49 -9.86 -22.79
C ARG A 403 10.97 -10.60 -24.00
N ALA A 404 9.92 -10.12 -24.66
CA ALA A 404 9.41 -10.73 -25.89
C ALA A 404 10.48 -10.70 -27.00
N GLU A 405 11.20 -9.59 -27.10
CA GLU A 405 12.27 -9.39 -28.10
C GLU A 405 13.49 -10.27 -27.89
N VAL A 406 13.72 -10.75 -26.66
CA VAL A 406 14.76 -11.75 -26.40
C VAL A 406 14.46 -13.04 -27.17
N TRP A 407 13.20 -13.43 -27.33
CA TRP A 407 12.78 -14.68 -27.97
C TRP A 407 12.16 -14.49 -29.35
N ALA A 408 12.09 -13.26 -29.84
CA ALA A 408 11.62 -12.96 -31.18
C ALA A 408 12.52 -13.62 -32.22
N ARG A 409 11.90 -14.11 -33.30
CA ARG A 409 12.61 -14.66 -34.46
C ARG A 409 13.35 -13.55 -35.19
N ASP A 410 14.46 -13.89 -35.83
CA ASP A 410 15.40 -12.91 -36.42
C ASP A 410 14.79 -12.07 -37.56
N ASP A 411 13.66 -12.49 -38.14
CA ASP A 411 12.89 -11.76 -39.15
C ASP A 411 12.03 -10.61 -38.59
N VAL A 412 11.65 -10.67 -37.31
CA VAL A 412 10.79 -9.66 -36.65
C VAL A 412 11.54 -8.89 -35.55
N LYS A 413 12.70 -9.40 -35.12
CA LYS A 413 13.46 -8.88 -34.00
C LYS A 413 13.99 -7.47 -34.27
N LYS A 414 13.65 -6.54 -33.39
CA LYS A 414 14.15 -5.16 -33.43
C LYS A 414 15.37 -4.94 -32.52
N LEU A 415 15.61 -5.85 -31.58
CA LEU A 415 16.71 -5.77 -30.63
C LEU A 415 17.88 -6.72 -30.98
N TYR A 416 19.05 -6.16 -31.29
CA TYR A 416 20.26 -6.96 -31.47
C TYR A 416 20.87 -7.37 -30.13
N ARG A 417 21.39 -8.60 -30.06
CA ARG A 417 22.07 -9.16 -28.88
C ARG A 417 23.58 -8.88 -28.85
N VAL A 418 24.07 -8.11 -29.82
CA VAL A 418 25.47 -7.71 -29.93
C VAL A 418 25.55 -6.19 -29.75
N SER A 419 26.48 -5.74 -28.91
CA SER A 419 26.72 -4.31 -28.69
C SER A 419 28.22 -4.03 -28.73
N VAL A 420 28.59 -2.87 -29.25
CA VAL A 420 29.97 -2.35 -29.19
C VAL A 420 30.01 -1.21 -28.19
N ARG A 421 30.98 -1.26 -27.27
CA ARG A 421 31.18 -0.25 -26.24
C ARG A 421 32.65 0.13 -26.14
N ALA A 422 32.92 1.40 -25.88
CA ALA A 422 34.27 1.92 -25.64
C ALA A 422 34.60 1.91 -24.15
N LEU A 423 35.87 1.72 -23.84
CA LEU A 423 36.47 1.95 -22.51
C LEU A 423 37.67 2.89 -22.64
N PRO A 424 37.97 3.70 -21.60
CA PRO A 424 39.19 4.48 -21.56
C PRO A 424 40.42 3.58 -21.77
N ASP A 425 41.42 4.08 -22.50
CA ASP A 425 42.65 3.32 -22.78
C ASP A 425 43.40 2.93 -21.50
N SER A 426 43.19 3.61 -20.37
CA SER A 426 43.74 3.24 -19.06
C SER A 426 43.18 1.93 -18.49
N ASP A 427 41.96 1.59 -18.89
CA ASP A 427 41.19 0.47 -18.33
C ASP A 427 41.21 -0.74 -19.25
N LEU A 428 41.58 -0.53 -20.52
CA LEU A 428 41.63 -1.56 -21.54
C LEU A 428 42.70 -1.28 -22.60
N ASP A 429 43.76 -2.09 -22.61
CA ASP A 429 44.87 -1.95 -23.57
C ASP A 429 44.65 -2.68 -24.90
N SER A 430 43.67 -3.58 -24.98
CA SER A 430 43.40 -4.38 -26.18
C SER A 430 41.92 -4.77 -26.25
N PRO A 431 41.36 -5.01 -27.46
CA PRO A 431 39.96 -5.38 -27.58
C PRO A 431 39.60 -6.57 -26.70
N ALA A 432 38.47 -6.45 -26.00
CA ALA A 432 37.95 -7.48 -25.13
C ALA A 432 36.52 -7.83 -25.52
N LEU A 433 36.07 -8.96 -24.99
CA LEU A 433 34.74 -9.48 -25.17
C LEU A 433 34.14 -9.73 -23.79
N ALA A 434 32.92 -9.27 -23.58
CA ALA A 434 32.11 -9.63 -22.43
C ALA A 434 30.83 -10.34 -22.92
N VAL A 435 30.53 -11.50 -22.34
CA VAL A 435 29.31 -12.26 -22.59
C VAL A 435 28.47 -12.24 -21.33
N VAL A 436 27.26 -11.71 -21.47
CA VAL A 436 26.23 -11.76 -20.42
C VAL A 436 25.40 -13.01 -20.63
N SER A 437 25.35 -13.86 -19.63
CA SER A 437 24.65 -15.15 -19.68
C SER A 437 23.66 -15.28 -18.55
N ARG A 438 22.53 -15.93 -18.81
CA ARG A 438 21.56 -16.34 -17.81
C ARG A 438 22.01 -17.68 -17.22
N LEU A 439 22.31 -17.70 -15.93
CA LEU A 439 22.61 -18.90 -15.17
C LEU A 439 21.34 -19.33 -14.44
N VAL A 440 20.93 -20.58 -14.64
CA VAL A 440 19.84 -21.23 -13.93
C VAL A 440 20.40 -22.46 -13.23
N ILE A 441 20.26 -22.51 -11.91
CA ILE A 441 20.65 -23.67 -11.11
C ILE A 441 19.38 -24.43 -10.76
N THR A 442 19.32 -25.69 -11.15
CA THR A 442 18.23 -26.60 -10.82
C THR A 442 18.70 -27.64 -9.81
N GLY A 443 17.86 -27.98 -8.85
CA GLY A 443 18.06 -29.10 -7.94
C GLY A 443 17.20 -30.31 -8.32
N GLY A 444 16.96 -31.18 -7.35
CA GLY A 444 16.15 -32.39 -7.52
C GLY A 444 14.78 -32.11 -8.14
N ASN A 445 14.32 -33.05 -8.97
CA ASN A 445 13.09 -32.92 -9.77
C ASN A 445 13.04 -31.68 -10.67
N HIS A 446 14.19 -31.16 -11.11
CA HIS A 446 14.33 -29.96 -11.95
C HIS A 446 13.77 -28.67 -11.31
N HIS A 447 13.73 -28.61 -9.97
CA HIS A 447 13.26 -27.42 -9.30
C HIS A 447 14.27 -26.28 -9.47
N ARG A 448 13.83 -25.10 -9.90
CA ARG A 448 14.72 -23.94 -10.06
C ARG A 448 15.05 -23.35 -8.68
N ILE A 449 16.29 -23.50 -8.25
CA ILE A 449 16.78 -23.06 -6.93
C ILE A 449 17.34 -21.64 -7.00
N HIS A 450 18.02 -21.31 -8.09
CA HIS A 450 18.65 -20.00 -8.25
C HIS A 450 18.65 -19.59 -9.72
N GLU A 451 18.51 -18.28 -9.95
CA GLU A 451 18.60 -17.69 -11.28
C GLU A 451 19.29 -16.34 -11.18
N GLU A 452 20.29 -16.11 -12.02
CA GLU A 452 20.98 -14.82 -12.08
C GLU A 452 21.58 -14.55 -13.45
N LEU A 453 21.97 -13.30 -13.68
CA LEU A 453 22.78 -12.91 -14.82
C LEU A 453 24.26 -12.90 -14.44
N THR A 454 25.07 -13.63 -15.19
CA THR A 454 26.52 -13.69 -15.00
C THR A 454 27.26 -12.98 -16.13
N GLY A 455 28.31 -12.27 -15.76
CA GLY A 455 29.27 -11.68 -16.70
C GLY A 455 30.52 -12.56 -16.79
N SER A 456 30.87 -12.94 -18.01
CA SER A 456 32.13 -13.62 -18.35
C SER A 456 32.81 -12.87 -19.49
N GLY A 457 34.12 -12.97 -19.60
CA GLY A 457 34.81 -12.22 -20.64
C GLY A 457 36.30 -12.52 -20.71
N GLY A 458 36.94 -11.89 -21.68
CA GLY A 458 38.37 -12.06 -21.92
C GLY A 458 38.87 -11.17 -23.04
N TYR A 459 40.18 -11.14 -23.19
CA TYR A 459 40.86 -10.35 -24.23
C TYR A 459 40.79 -11.10 -25.56
N LEU A 460 40.34 -10.39 -26.60
CA LEU A 460 40.16 -10.89 -27.95
C LEU A 460 41.30 -10.41 -28.84
N ARG A 461 42.41 -11.18 -28.83
CA ARG A 461 43.59 -10.91 -29.66
C ARG A 461 43.47 -11.60 -31.02
N ASP A 462 44.31 -11.24 -31.97
CA ASP A 462 44.32 -11.82 -33.33
C ASP A 462 44.56 -13.35 -33.36
N ALA A 463 45.44 -13.82 -32.47
CA ALA A 463 45.90 -15.20 -32.46
C ALA A 463 45.28 -16.05 -31.32
N SER A 464 44.72 -15.40 -30.29
CA SER A 464 44.23 -16.11 -29.11
C SER A 464 43.15 -15.35 -28.36
N PHE A 465 42.31 -16.10 -27.66
CA PHE A 465 41.37 -15.59 -26.67
C PHE A 465 41.88 -15.93 -25.26
N ARG A 466 42.08 -14.92 -24.43
CA ARG A 466 42.51 -15.10 -23.03
C ARG A 466 41.38 -14.71 -22.08
N ARG A 467 40.84 -15.70 -21.36
CA ARG A 467 39.85 -15.51 -20.30
C ARG A 467 40.38 -14.54 -19.22
N GLU A 468 39.54 -13.61 -18.78
CA GLU A 468 39.75 -12.85 -17.55
C GLU A 468 39.08 -13.61 -16.39
N GLU A 469 39.86 -14.01 -15.40
CA GLU A 469 39.37 -14.80 -14.27
C GLU A 469 38.61 -13.93 -13.26
N ARG A 470 39.02 -12.67 -13.09
CA ARG A 470 38.45 -11.75 -12.11
C ARG A 470 37.09 -11.22 -12.57
N VAL A 471 36.04 -11.60 -11.84
CA VAL A 471 34.65 -11.13 -12.06
C VAL A 471 34.55 -9.62 -11.93
N THR A 472 35.28 -9.06 -10.96
CA THR A 472 35.27 -7.64 -10.64
C THR A 472 35.74 -6.80 -11.82
N THR A 473 36.78 -7.25 -12.53
CA THR A 473 37.28 -6.59 -13.74
C THR A 473 36.23 -6.60 -14.85
N VAL A 474 35.62 -7.75 -15.14
CA VAL A 474 34.57 -7.83 -16.19
C VAL A 474 33.35 -7.00 -15.81
N ARG A 475 32.96 -6.95 -14.53
CA ARG A 475 31.88 -6.06 -14.05
C ARG A 475 32.26 -4.59 -14.21
N ALA A 476 33.47 -4.20 -13.82
CA ALA A 476 33.98 -2.84 -13.98
C ALA A 476 33.96 -2.41 -15.46
N TRP A 477 34.36 -3.28 -16.38
CA TRP A 477 34.25 -3.03 -17.82
C TRP A 477 32.80 -2.77 -18.27
N LEU A 478 31.86 -3.60 -17.82
CA LEU A 478 30.44 -3.45 -18.20
C LEU A 478 29.80 -2.18 -17.64
N ASP A 479 30.26 -1.74 -16.47
CA ASP A 479 29.72 -0.60 -15.75
C ASP A 479 30.34 0.73 -16.23
N ALA A 480 31.64 0.76 -16.52
CA ALA A 480 32.36 1.95 -16.99
C ALA A 480 32.24 2.18 -18.51
N SER A 481 31.99 1.14 -19.31
CA SER A 481 31.97 1.26 -20.76
C SER A 481 30.78 2.09 -21.28
N THR A 482 30.94 2.77 -22.41
CA THR A 482 29.86 3.56 -23.04
C THR A 482 29.57 3.06 -24.46
N PRO A 483 28.31 3.06 -24.92
CA PRO A 483 27.99 2.70 -26.31
C PRO A 483 28.76 3.57 -27.30
N THR A 484 29.40 2.95 -28.29
CA THR A 484 30.16 3.67 -29.32
C THR A 484 29.88 3.07 -30.69
N ASN A 485 30.03 3.90 -31.72
CA ASN A 485 30.14 3.42 -33.10
C ASN A 485 31.62 3.21 -33.42
N ILE A 486 31.93 2.21 -34.24
CA ILE A 486 33.27 1.91 -34.72
C ILE A 486 33.25 1.80 -36.26
N PRO A 487 34.39 2.00 -36.95
CA PRO A 487 34.48 1.78 -38.39
C PRO A 487 34.15 0.34 -38.78
N ASP A 488 33.48 0.15 -39.93
CA ASP A 488 33.07 -1.18 -40.42
C ASP A 488 34.27 -2.14 -40.56
N SER A 489 35.43 -1.63 -40.99
CA SER A 489 36.66 -2.43 -41.11
C SER A 489 37.16 -2.99 -39.76
N LEU A 490 37.03 -2.21 -38.69
CA LEU A 490 37.37 -2.65 -37.34
C LEU A 490 36.32 -3.65 -36.82
N PHE A 491 35.04 -3.41 -37.10
CA PHE A 491 33.97 -4.33 -36.73
C PHE A 491 34.13 -5.69 -37.42
N ASP A 492 34.42 -5.71 -38.72
CA ASP A 492 34.67 -6.93 -39.48
C ASP A 492 35.89 -7.70 -38.94
N ALA A 493 36.97 -7.00 -38.59
CA ALA A 493 38.13 -7.62 -37.96
C ALA A 493 37.78 -8.27 -36.60
N LEU A 494 37.02 -7.58 -35.75
CA LEU A 494 36.56 -8.12 -34.47
C LEU A 494 35.59 -9.28 -34.66
N ARG A 495 34.72 -9.23 -35.66
CA ARG A 495 33.82 -10.31 -36.03
C ARG A 495 34.59 -11.55 -36.45
N THR A 496 35.57 -11.44 -37.35
CA THR A 496 36.41 -12.58 -37.75
C THR A 496 37.18 -13.16 -36.56
N ARG A 497 37.72 -12.32 -35.68
CA ARG A 497 38.37 -12.78 -34.43
C ARG A 497 37.39 -13.53 -33.52
N PHE A 498 36.18 -13.03 -33.36
CA PHE A 498 35.13 -13.67 -32.56
C PHE A 498 34.75 -15.03 -33.15
N GLU A 499 34.44 -15.09 -34.45
CA GLU A 499 34.08 -16.33 -35.16
C GLU A 499 35.17 -17.40 -34.98
N LYS A 500 36.43 -17.03 -35.17
CA LYS A 500 37.60 -17.91 -34.97
C LYS A 500 37.76 -18.44 -33.54
N HIS A 501 37.33 -17.68 -32.54
CA HIS A 501 37.53 -18.00 -31.11
C HIS A 501 36.24 -18.35 -30.37
N THR A 502 35.13 -18.60 -31.07
CA THR A 502 33.81 -18.91 -30.50
C THR A 502 33.86 -20.02 -29.46
N ASP A 503 34.51 -21.14 -29.75
CA ASP A 503 34.62 -22.28 -28.82
C ASP A 503 35.35 -21.91 -27.52
N ALA A 504 36.37 -21.07 -27.60
CA ALA A 504 37.11 -20.61 -26.42
C ALA A 504 36.27 -19.65 -25.56
N VAL A 505 35.43 -18.84 -26.20
CA VAL A 505 34.45 -17.98 -25.52
C VAL A 505 33.38 -18.83 -24.82
N LEU A 506 32.81 -19.83 -25.49
CA LEU A 506 31.82 -20.74 -24.88
C LEU A 506 32.40 -21.49 -23.68
N LYS A 507 33.61 -22.04 -23.80
CA LYS A 507 34.32 -22.67 -22.66
C LYS A 507 34.51 -21.72 -21.48
N THR A 508 34.70 -20.42 -21.75
CA THR A 508 34.83 -19.40 -20.69
C THR A 508 33.51 -19.14 -19.98
N VAL A 509 32.39 -19.12 -20.73
CA VAL A 509 31.04 -19.01 -20.18
C VAL A 509 30.71 -20.22 -19.30
N GLU A 510 30.98 -21.45 -19.79
CA GLU A 510 30.77 -22.69 -19.04
C GLU A 510 31.63 -22.76 -17.78
N ALA A 511 32.92 -22.41 -17.89
CA ALA A 511 33.80 -22.41 -16.73
C ALA A 511 33.33 -21.39 -15.66
N ARG A 512 32.84 -20.22 -16.08
CA ARG A 512 32.22 -19.26 -15.17
C ARG A 512 30.97 -19.82 -14.48
N SER A 513 30.12 -20.54 -15.21
CA SER A 513 28.93 -21.18 -14.66
C SER A 513 29.28 -22.13 -13.52
N LYS A 514 30.31 -22.97 -13.72
CA LYS A 514 30.79 -23.93 -12.71
C LYS A 514 31.43 -23.23 -11.50
N ASP A 515 32.23 -22.19 -11.72
CA ASP A 515 32.81 -21.40 -10.64
C ASP A 515 31.72 -20.73 -9.79
N GLN A 516 30.65 -20.27 -10.43
CA GLN A 516 29.52 -19.64 -9.76
C GLN A 516 28.68 -20.63 -8.96
N LEU A 517 28.41 -21.83 -9.50
CA LEU A 517 27.74 -22.91 -8.76
C LEU A 517 28.51 -23.25 -7.47
N ARG A 518 29.84 -23.38 -7.56
CA ARG A 518 30.71 -23.60 -6.38
C ARG A 518 30.61 -22.48 -5.36
N THR A 519 30.58 -21.23 -5.82
CA THR A 519 30.48 -20.05 -4.94
C THR A 519 29.12 -19.97 -4.25
N LEU A 520 28.05 -20.28 -4.99
CA LEU A 520 26.68 -20.26 -4.49
C LEU A 520 26.33 -21.46 -3.62
N GLY A 521 27.09 -22.57 -3.69
CA GLY A 521 26.83 -23.78 -2.91
C GLY A 521 26.55 -23.49 -1.43
N ASN A 522 27.47 -22.77 -0.77
CA ASN A 522 27.30 -22.37 0.64
C ASN A 522 26.04 -21.52 0.88
N THR A 523 25.68 -20.64 -0.07
CA THR A 523 24.50 -19.79 0.05
C THR A 523 23.21 -20.59 -0.13
N ILE A 524 23.21 -21.54 -1.07
CA ILE A 524 22.09 -22.45 -1.32
C ILE A 524 21.89 -23.37 -0.12
N ASP A 525 22.97 -23.91 0.46
CA ASP A 525 22.91 -24.74 1.65
C ASP A 525 22.42 -23.96 2.88
N LEU A 526 22.87 -22.72 3.06
CA LEU A 526 22.36 -21.84 4.13
C LEU A 526 20.86 -21.54 3.95
N ARG A 527 20.39 -21.34 2.71
CA ARG A 527 18.96 -21.17 2.42
C ARG A 527 18.17 -22.44 2.70
N LYS A 528 18.67 -23.60 2.27
CA LYS A 528 18.09 -24.91 2.58
C LYS A 528 17.92 -25.10 4.08
N GLN A 529 18.98 -24.82 4.86
CA GLN A 529 18.93 -24.95 6.31
C GLN A 529 17.90 -23.99 6.93
N ARG A 530 17.84 -22.74 6.45
CA ARG A 530 16.81 -21.80 6.91
C ARG A 530 15.39 -22.27 6.59
N GLU A 531 15.16 -22.80 5.39
CA GLU A 531 13.84 -23.35 5.02
C GLU A 531 13.45 -24.54 5.92
N ILE A 532 14.43 -25.41 6.25
CA ILE A 532 14.25 -26.51 7.20
C ILE A 532 13.90 -25.97 8.59
N ASP A 533 14.66 -25.01 9.10
CA ASP A 533 14.47 -24.42 10.42
C ASP A 533 13.12 -23.69 10.51
N ASP A 534 12.76 -22.90 9.49
CA ASP A 534 11.50 -22.16 9.40
C ASP A 534 10.31 -23.13 9.36
N MET A 535 10.39 -24.20 8.57
CA MET A 535 9.34 -25.22 8.49
C MET A 535 9.18 -25.97 9.81
N ALA A 536 10.30 -26.34 10.45
CA ALA A 536 10.28 -26.97 11.76
C ALA A 536 9.61 -26.06 12.80
N GLN A 537 9.97 -24.77 12.82
CA GLN A 537 9.38 -23.77 13.72
C GLN A 537 7.86 -23.58 13.48
N ILE A 538 7.42 -23.52 12.22
CA ILE A 538 5.99 -23.42 11.88
C ILE A 538 5.21 -24.64 12.42
N LEU A 539 5.76 -25.84 12.24
CA LEU A 539 5.13 -27.07 12.73
C LEU A 539 5.14 -27.15 14.26
N ASP A 540 6.21 -26.69 14.92
CA ASP A 540 6.30 -26.62 16.38
C ASP A 540 5.29 -25.62 16.97
N ASP A 541 5.15 -24.45 16.34
CA ASP A 541 4.16 -23.44 16.75
C ASP A 541 2.73 -23.95 16.52
N LEU A 542 2.48 -24.65 15.41
CA LEU A 542 1.20 -25.30 15.15
C LEU A 542 0.91 -26.37 16.21
N GLU A 543 1.87 -27.24 16.50
CA GLU A 543 1.76 -28.29 17.53
C GLU A 543 1.43 -27.69 18.89
N LYS A 544 2.14 -26.62 19.27
CA LYS A 544 1.93 -25.90 20.52
C LYS A 544 0.55 -25.24 20.59
N ASN A 545 0.11 -24.58 19.52
CA ASN A 545 -1.20 -23.93 19.46
C ASN A 545 -2.34 -24.96 19.54
N LEU A 546 -2.23 -26.08 18.82
CA LEU A 546 -3.21 -27.17 18.89
C LEU A 546 -3.28 -27.79 20.30
N ARG A 547 -2.14 -27.99 20.96
CA ARG A 547 -2.11 -28.45 22.37
C ARG A 547 -2.79 -27.46 23.30
N ALA A 548 -2.45 -26.17 23.19
CA ALA A 548 -3.04 -25.12 24.02
C ALA A 548 -4.56 -25.03 23.82
N GLU A 549 -5.05 -25.16 22.59
CA GLU A 549 -6.49 -25.13 22.31
C GLU A 549 -7.21 -26.37 22.86
N LEU A 550 -6.60 -27.55 22.73
CA LEU A 550 -7.08 -28.79 23.35
C LEU A 550 -7.10 -28.73 24.88
N GLU A 551 -6.16 -28.01 25.50
CA GLU A 551 -6.10 -27.78 26.95
C GLU A 551 -7.19 -26.78 27.42
N LYS A 552 -7.38 -25.65 26.71
CA LYS A 552 -8.46 -24.69 27.00
C LYS A 552 -9.85 -25.33 26.88
N GLU A 553 -10.03 -26.23 25.93
CA GLU A 553 -11.28 -26.99 25.78
C GLU A 553 -11.41 -28.16 26.77
N ALA A 554 -10.35 -28.50 27.50
CA ALA A 554 -10.39 -29.49 28.57
C ALA A 554 -10.79 -28.89 29.93
N GLU A 555 -10.83 -27.56 30.07
CA GLU A 555 -11.42 -26.91 31.23
C GLU A 555 -12.91 -27.27 31.34
N PRO A 556 -13.43 -27.58 32.56
CA PRO A 556 -14.81 -28.00 32.74
C PRO A 556 -15.77 -26.85 32.42
N LYS A 557 -16.25 -26.81 31.18
CA LYS A 557 -17.37 -25.95 30.78
C LYS A 557 -18.68 -26.57 31.28
N GLN A 558 -19.63 -25.73 31.72
CA GLN A 558 -20.97 -26.18 32.11
C GLN A 558 -21.74 -26.61 30.84
N LEU A 559 -21.50 -27.86 30.40
CA LEU A 559 -22.04 -28.44 29.17
C LEU A 559 -23.57 -28.46 29.15
N GLU A 560 -24.22 -28.36 30.31
CA GLU A 560 -25.67 -28.30 30.50
C GLU A 560 -26.34 -27.11 29.79
N LEU A 561 -25.63 -26.01 29.56
CA LEU A 561 -26.14 -24.82 28.88
C LEU A 561 -26.08 -24.89 27.34
N PHE A 562 -25.43 -25.91 26.78
CA PHE A 562 -25.31 -26.12 25.34
C PHE A 562 -26.38 -27.08 24.82
N SER A 563 -26.91 -26.79 23.62
CA SER A 563 -27.81 -27.69 22.87
C SER A 563 -27.11 -28.98 22.44
N GLU A 564 -27.87 -30.02 22.06
CA GLU A 564 -27.31 -31.29 21.61
C GLU A 564 -26.45 -31.16 20.33
N ASP A 565 -26.83 -30.25 19.44
CA ASP A 565 -26.08 -29.96 18.21
C ASP A 565 -24.73 -29.30 18.53
N GLU A 566 -24.69 -28.34 19.44
CA GLU A 566 -23.46 -27.67 19.88
C GLU A 566 -22.50 -28.64 20.60
N ARG A 567 -23.02 -29.56 21.41
CA ARG A 567 -22.20 -30.61 22.07
C ARG A 567 -21.63 -31.61 21.06
N THR A 568 -22.32 -31.85 19.96
CA THR A 568 -21.86 -32.73 18.88
C THR A 568 -20.81 -32.03 18.03
N GLN A 569 -21.00 -30.75 17.74
CA GLN A 569 -20.05 -29.90 17.05
C GLN A 569 -18.73 -29.80 17.82
N LEU A 570 -18.78 -29.47 19.11
CA LEU A 570 -17.60 -29.41 19.98
C LEU A 570 -16.81 -30.74 20.01
N ARG A 571 -17.51 -31.87 20.04
CA ARG A 571 -16.87 -33.20 19.96
C ARG A 571 -16.17 -33.44 18.64
N ARG A 572 -16.77 -33.03 17.52
CA ARG A 572 -16.17 -33.13 16.18
C ARG A 572 -14.94 -32.24 16.07
N ASP A 573 -15.02 -31.01 16.56
CA ASP A 573 -13.90 -30.06 16.51
C ASP A 573 -12.71 -30.57 17.33
N ARG A 574 -12.96 -31.08 18.54
CA ARG A 574 -11.93 -31.71 19.38
C ARG A 574 -11.29 -32.95 18.73
N LEU A 575 -12.08 -33.79 18.07
CA LEU A 575 -11.56 -34.95 17.33
C LEU A 575 -10.72 -34.51 16.12
N ALA A 576 -11.14 -33.46 15.41
CA ALA A 576 -10.38 -32.90 14.30
C ALA A 576 -9.04 -32.30 14.75
N LEU A 577 -9.03 -31.55 15.86
CA LEU A 577 -7.80 -30.99 16.45
C LEU A 577 -6.81 -32.10 16.86
N ARG A 578 -7.30 -33.18 17.50
CA ARG A 578 -6.47 -34.35 17.85
C ARG A 578 -5.92 -35.06 16.62
N ALA A 579 -6.77 -35.34 15.64
CA ALA A 579 -6.36 -36.00 14.41
C ALA A 579 -5.33 -35.15 13.62
N ARG A 580 -5.43 -33.82 13.68
CA ARG A 580 -4.41 -32.92 13.11
C ARG A 580 -3.10 -33.00 13.89
N LEU A 581 -3.15 -32.95 15.21
CA LEU A 581 -1.97 -33.06 16.08
C LEU A 581 -1.19 -34.37 15.84
N GLU A 582 -1.90 -35.50 15.67
CA GLU A 582 -1.31 -36.81 15.39
C GLU A 582 -0.59 -36.88 14.03
N ARG A 583 -0.97 -36.05 13.06
CA ARG A 583 -0.36 -36.04 11.71
C ARG A 583 0.92 -35.22 11.63
N ILE A 584 1.15 -34.28 12.56
CA ILE A 584 2.27 -33.34 12.51
C ILE A 584 3.64 -34.05 12.45
N PRO A 585 3.92 -35.13 13.20
CA PRO A 585 5.23 -35.79 13.12
C PRO A 585 5.54 -36.37 11.73
N GLU A 586 4.57 -37.04 11.10
CA GLU A 586 4.75 -37.58 9.74
C GLU A 586 4.82 -36.47 8.68
N GLU A 587 4.08 -35.38 8.87
CA GLU A 587 4.14 -34.19 8.02
C GLU A 587 5.52 -33.53 8.12
N ARG A 588 6.07 -33.42 9.34
CA ARG A 588 7.42 -32.90 9.58
C ARG A 588 8.46 -33.70 8.79
N GLU A 589 8.45 -35.02 8.89
CA GLU A 589 9.40 -35.87 8.15
C GLU A 589 9.25 -35.71 6.63
N ARG A 590 8.01 -35.71 6.13
CA ARG A 590 7.72 -35.53 4.70
C ARG A 590 8.17 -34.17 4.16
N GLU A 591 7.85 -33.08 4.85
CA GLU A 591 8.18 -31.73 4.42
C GLU A 591 9.69 -31.49 4.48
N LEU A 592 10.38 -31.94 5.53
CA LEU A 592 11.82 -31.84 5.63
C LEU A 592 12.53 -32.61 4.51
N SER A 593 12.11 -33.86 4.27
CA SER A 593 12.66 -34.66 3.17
C SER A 593 12.39 -34.03 1.79
N ALA A 594 11.21 -33.43 1.60
CA ALA A 594 10.88 -32.72 0.37
C ALA A 594 11.78 -31.48 0.14
N ILE A 595 12.14 -30.74 1.19
CA ILE A 595 13.10 -29.63 1.12
C ILE A 595 14.50 -30.16 0.78
N GLU A 596 14.95 -31.23 1.42
CA GLU A 596 16.25 -31.84 1.12
C GLU A 596 16.33 -32.31 -0.34
N GLN A 597 15.30 -33.01 -0.81
CA GLN A 597 15.24 -33.49 -2.20
C GLN A 597 15.21 -32.32 -3.20
N ARG A 598 14.50 -31.23 -2.88
CA ARG A 598 14.48 -30.03 -3.74
C ARG A 598 15.89 -29.47 -3.95
N HIS A 599 16.74 -29.52 -2.93
CA HIS A 599 18.10 -28.98 -2.96
C HIS A 599 19.19 -30.02 -3.32
N SER A 600 18.82 -31.27 -3.64
CA SER A 600 19.78 -32.29 -4.09
C SER A 600 20.24 -32.05 -5.54
N ASP A 601 21.34 -32.71 -5.94
CA ASP A 601 21.79 -32.83 -7.34
C ASP A 601 21.78 -31.52 -8.12
N LEU A 602 22.46 -30.50 -7.58
CA LEU A 602 22.51 -29.18 -8.21
C LEU A 602 23.20 -29.25 -9.59
N VAL A 603 22.47 -28.84 -10.63
CA VAL A 603 22.94 -28.76 -12.02
C VAL A 603 22.87 -27.32 -12.50
N GLU A 604 23.95 -26.86 -13.13
CA GLU A 604 24.02 -25.54 -13.76
C GLU A 604 23.60 -25.58 -15.24
N HIS A 605 22.70 -24.67 -15.61
CA HIS A 605 22.30 -24.42 -16.99
C HIS A 605 22.62 -22.97 -17.35
N THR A 606 23.51 -22.76 -18.32
CA THR A 606 23.91 -21.42 -18.75
C THR A 606 23.50 -21.13 -20.19
N PHE A 607 22.86 -19.98 -20.38
CA PHE A 607 22.36 -19.52 -21.68
C PHE A 607 22.95 -18.15 -22.01
N PRO A 608 23.84 -18.03 -23.01
CA PRO A 608 24.33 -16.73 -23.47
C PRO A 608 23.19 -15.84 -23.97
N VAL A 609 23.08 -14.63 -23.43
CA VAL A 609 22.00 -13.68 -23.75
C VAL A 609 22.50 -12.55 -24.65
N ALA A 610 23.68 -12.00 -24.34
CA ALA A 610 24.24 -10.88 -25.10
C ALA A 610 25.76 -10.96 -25.17
N VAL A 611 26.31 -10.44 -26.27
CA VAL A 611 27.74 -10.30 -26.52
C VAL A 611 28.07 -8.82 -26.62
N ILE A 612 29.06 -8.38 -25.86
CA ILE A 612 29.50 -6.99 -25.79
C ILE A 612 30.97 -6.95 -26.20
N LEU A 613 31.22 -6.33 -27.35
CA LEU A 613 32.57 -6.03 -27.83
C LEU A 613 33.05 -4.76 -27.15
N LEU A 614 34.16 -4.87 -26.43
CA LEU A 614 34.80 -3.78 -25.72
C LEU A 614 36.04 -3.35 -26.50
N VAL A 615 36.08 -2.08 -26.87
CA VAL A 615 37.20 -1.49 -27.61
C VAL A 615 37.83 -0.34 -26.80
N PRO A 616 39.16 -0.20 -26.82
CA PRO A 616 39.82 1.00 -26.31
C PRO A 616 39.36 2.24 -27.09
N GLU A 617 39.20 3.37 -26.41
CA GLU A 617 38.75 4.63 -27.03
C GLU A 617 39.65 5.06 -28.21
N SER A 618 40.96 4.86 -28.10
CA SER A 618 41.93 5.13 -29.17
C SER A 618 41.64 4.35 -30.46
N LEU A 619 41.18 3.10 -30.32
CA LEU A 619 40.81 2.24 -31.45
C LEU A 619 39.43 2.59 -32.00
N ALA A 620 38.50 3.01 -31.14
CA ALA A 620 37.14 3.39 -31.53
C ALA A 620 37.11 4.68 -32.37
N ARG A 621 37.97 5.66 -32.08
CA ARG A 621 38.02 6.95 -32.79
C ARG A 621 38.73 6.90 -34.14
N GLY A 622 39.26 5.73 -34.52
CA GLY A 622 40.13 5.57 -35.69
C GLY A 622 41.50 6.20 -35.38
N GLY A 623 42.56 5.39 -35.39
CA GLY A 623 43.91 5.86 -35.05
C GLY A 623 44.37 7.03 -35.93
N GLN A 624 44.14 8.26 -35.47
CA GLN A 624 44.97 9.40 -35.83
C GLN A 624 46.16 9.37 -34.86
N ARG A 625 47.23 8.71 -35.32
CA ARG A 625 48.59 9.11 -34.98
C ARG A 625 49.09 10.05 -36.06
#